data_AF-A0A6J4JZN3-F1
#
_entry.id   AF-A0A6J4JZN3-F1
#
_cell.length_a   1.000
_cell.length_b   1.000
_cell.length_c   1.000
_cell.angle_alpha   90.00
_cell.angle_beta   90.00
_cell.angle_gamma   90.00
#
_symmetry.space_group_name_H-M   'P 1'
#
loop_
_entity.id
_entity.type
_entity.pdbx_description
1 polymer ?
#
loop_
_entity_poly.entity_id
_entity_poly.type
_entity_poly.pdbx_seq_one_letter_code
_entity_poly.pdbx_strand_id
1 'polypeptide(L)'
;MPPVIDSPPLNENEPEEPVMANVGVKKTDWFLITLAVLGALLLLGLLAYQFLSNKDSERLTSKSGPDTEEVIPADATNEAVIAEPAETTVAREDRIVGADSTLATNPATTTQETEIAPAATTEPAAATPGMLSDKNEIIRKATGQLNAYYNDLQAPSFNASTHFASQVERYYTLNNTTPPAINENINTYHFPEFQNGQTTIQEGSMEVVNIGSNNYEVTYIENSSAFRKSKNQQQETKAGVRVKFNADFKMTYLRQERLLENKLTDVTESGVGQ
;
A
#
# COMPACT_ATOMS: atom_id res chain seq x y z
N MET A 1 14.82 29.02 -61.93
CA MET A 1 15.86 28.25 -62.65
C MET A 1 16.62 27.42 -61.64
N PRO A 2 16.65 26.09 -61.77
CA PRO A 2 17.37 25.18 -60.86
C PRO A 2 18.79 24.86 -61.36
N PRO A 3 19.68 24.32 -60.52
CA PRO A 3 20.71 23.36 -60.94
C PRO A 3 20.37 21.95 -60.40
N VAL A 4 20.01 21.00 -61.25
CA VAL A 4 20.85 20.00 -61.95
C VAL A 4 21.55 19.01 -61.01
N ILE A 5 21.11 17.76 -61.14
CA ILE A 5 21.51 16.51 -60.49
C ILE A 5 22.90 16.09 -60.99
N ASP A 6 23.73 15.50 -60.13
CA ASP A 6 24.70 14.50 -60.61
C ASP A 6 24.88 13.37 -59.58
N SER A 7 24.80 12.13 -60.08
CA SER A 7 24.92 10.89 -59.30
C SER A 7 26.32 10.30 -59.55
N PRO A 8 27.03 9.75 -58.54
CA PRO A 8 28.23 8.96 -58.81
C PRO A 8 27.90 7.49 -59.17
N PRO A 9 28.75 6.85 -60.00
CA PRO A 9 28.43 5.62 -60.74
C PRO A 9 28.65 4.31 -59.97
N LEU A 10 27.99 3.27 -60.52
CA LEU A 10 28.19 1.84 -60.27
C LEU A 10 29.64 1.42 -60.53
N ASN A 11 30.22 0.64 -59.62
CA ASN A 11 31.48 -0.07 -59.83
C ASN A 11 31.17 -1.58 -59.98
N GLU A 12 31.20 -2.04 -61.23
CA GLU A 12 31.26 -3.44 -61.62
C GLU A 12 32.71 -3.92 -61.45
N ASN A 13 32.92 -4.95 -60.63
CA ASN A 13 34.09 -5.84 -60.69
C ASN A 13 33.74 -7.16 -59.98
N GLU A 14 33.35 -8.18 -60.75
CA GLU A 14 33.43 -9.60 -60.38
C GLU A 14 34.91 -10.08 -60.41
N PRO A 15 35.29 -11.21 -59.76
CA PRO A 15 35.14 -12.51 -60.44
C PRO A 15 34.72 -13.70 -59.53
N GLU A 16 34.15 -14.69 -60.21
CA GLU A 16 33.68 -16.00 -59.73
C GLU A 16 34.79 -16.91 -59.14
N GLU A 17 34.42 -17.80 -58.20
CA GLU A 17 35.04 -19.13 -57.98
C GLU A 17 34.12 -20.04 -57.12
N PRO A 18 34.30 -21.38 -57.14
CA PRO A 18 33.23 -22.34 -57.44
C PRO A 18 32.52 -23.01 -56.25
N VAL A 19 31.37 -23.61 -56.61
CA VAL A 19 30.44 -24.42 -55.84
C VAL A 19 31.13 -25.49 -54.97
N MET A 20 30.95 -25.37 -53.65
CA MET A 20 30.99 -26.52 -52.73
C MET A 20 29.64 -26.63 -52.03
N ALA A 21 28.83 -27.57 -52.50
CA ALA A 21 27.58 -27.96 -51.87
C ALA A 21 27.85 -28.46 -50.46
N ASN A 22 27.47 -27.67 -49.45
CA ASN A 22 27.42 -28.11 -48.07
C ASN A 22 25.95 -28.16 -47.64
N VAL A 23 25.31 -29.31 -47.89
CA VAL A 23 24.04 -29.64 -47.23
C VAL A 23 24.40 -30.02 -45.80
N GLY A 24 23.98 -29.22 -44.81
CA GLY A 24 24.28 -29.58 -43.42
C GLY A 24 23.74 -28.64 -42.35
N VAL A 25 22.44 -28.76 -42.08
CA VAL A 25 21.75 -28.38 -40.83
C VAL A 25 21.60 -26.87 -40.55
N LYS A 26 20.38 -26.36 -40.84
CA LYS A 26 19.86 -25.08 -40.33
C LYS A 26 19.88 -25.14 -38.79
N LYS A 27 20.89 -24.53 -38.18
CA LYS A 27 21.11 -24.50 -36.72
C LYS A 27 20.03 -23.74 -35.94
N THR A 28 19.05 -23.17 -36.65
CA THR A 28 18.05 -22.25 -36.10
C THR A 28 16.76 -22.93 -35.61
N ASP A 29 16.49 -24.18 -36.01
CA ASP A 29 15.24 -24.85 -35.61
C ASP A 29 15.37 -25.72 -34.35
N TRP A 30 16.57 -26.19 -34.00
CA TRP A 30 16.74 -27.06 -32.82
C TRP A 30 16.40 -26.33 -31.52
N PHE A 31 16.85 -25.08 -31.37
CA PHE A 31 16.59 -24.30 -30.15
C PHE A 31 15.10 -23.97 -30.01
N LEU A 32 14.44 -23.61 -31.12
CA LEU A 32 12.99 -23.34 -31.15
C LEU A 32 12.17 -24.59 -30.84
N ILE A 33 12.54 -25.75 -31.39
CA ILE A 33 11.87 -27.03 -31.08
C ILE A 33 12.08 -27.39 -29.60
N THR A 34 13.30 -27.23 -29.08
CA THR A 34 13.60 -27.52 -27.66
C THR A 34 12.80 -26.61 -26.74
N LEU A 35 12.70 -25.32 -27.06
CA LEU A 35 11.94 -24.35 -26.28
C LEU A 35 10.42 -24.63 -26.36
N ALA A 36 9.91 -25.01 -27.53
CA ALA A 36 8.50 -25.37 -27.71
C ALA A 36 8.13 -26.64 -26.91
N VAL A 37 8.99 -27.66 -26.93
CA VAL A 37 8.78 -28.89 -26.17
C VAL A 37 8.86 -28.62 -24.67
N LEU A 38 9.83 -27.83 -24.21
CA LEU A 38 9.96 -27.46 -22.80
C LEU A 38 8.74 -26.67 -22.32
N GLY A 39 8.26 -25.71 -23.12
CA GLY A 39 7.06 -24.94 -22.85
C GLY A 39 5.81 -25.82 -22.76
N ALA A 40 5.65 -26.77 -23.68
CA ALA A 40 4.54 -27.73 -23.65
C ALA A 40 4.57 -28.62 -22.40
N LEU A 41 5.75 -29.10 -21.99
CA LEU A 41 5.92 -29.89 -20.77
C LEU A 41 5.62 -29.08 -19.51
N LEU A 42 6.04 -27.82 -19.45
CA LEU A 42 5.73 -26.91 -18.34
C LEU A 42 4.22 -26.66 -18.22
N LEU A 43 3.55 -26.48 -19.36
CA LEU A 43 2.10 -26.25 -19.41
C LEU A 43 1.32 -27.51 -19.00
N LEU A 44 1.76 -28.69 -19.43
CA LEU A 44 1.20 -29.97 -18.96
C LEU A 44 1.43 -30.18 -17.45
N GLY A 45 2.61 -29.84 -16.93
CA GLY A 45 2.90 -29.87 -15.51
C GLY A 45 2.00 -28.94 -14.70
N LEU A 46 1.76 -27.72 -15.20
CA LEU A 46 0.86 -26.75 -14.56
C LEU A 46 -0.60 -27.22 -14.56
N LEU A 47 -1.06 -27.82 -15.65
CA LEU A 47 -2.40 -28.43 -15.74
C LEU A 47 -2.53 -29.58 -14.75
N ALA A 48 -1.57 -30.51 -14.71
CA ALA A 48 -1.56 -31.60 -13.74
C ALA A 48 -1.55 -31.07 -12.30
N TYR A 49 -0.77 -30.02 -12.02
CA TYR A 49 -0.73 -29.38 -10.71
C TYR A 49 -2.08 -28.79 -10.32
N GLN A 50 -2.78 -28.08 -11.20
CA GLN A 50 -4.13 -27.58 -10.94
C GLN A 50 -5.13 -28.70 -10.61
N PHE A 51 -5.08 -29.82 -11.33
CA PHE A 51 -5.96 -30.95 -11.06
C PHE A 51 -5.62 -31.70 -9.76
N LEU A 52 -4.34 -31.73 -9.36
CA LEU A 52 -3.92 -32.35 -8.10
C LEU A 52 -4.07 -31.42 -6.89
N SER A 53 -3.97 -30.10 -7.06
CA SER A 53 -3.99 -29.11 -5.98
C SER A 53 -5.41 -28.76 -5.48
N ASN A 54 -6.46 -29.26 -6.12
CA ASN A 54 -7.86 -29.00 -5.73
C ASN A 54 -8.44 -30.03 -4.72
N LYS A 55 -7.60 -30.71 -3.93
CA LYS A 55 -8.08 -31.78 -3.03
C LYS A 55 -8.46 -31.40 -1.61
N ASP A 56 -8.26 -30.15 -1.19
CA ASP A 56 -8.67 -29.69 0.16
C ASP A 56 -9.71 -28.56 0.08
N SER A 57 -10.85 -28.84 -0.57
CA SER A 57 -12.08 -28.09 -0.32
C SER A 57 -12.77 -28.70 0.90
N GLU A 58 -12.33 -28.26 2.08
CA GLU A 58 -13.04 -28.56 3.32
C GLU A 58 -14.46 -28.00 3.23
N ARG A 59 -15.37 -28.95 3.27
CA ARG A 59 -16.82 -28.77 3.33
C ARG A 59 -17.14 -28.06 4.64
N LEU A 60 -17.43 -26.76 4.59
CA LEU A 60 -18.20 -26.13 5.66
C LEU A 60 -19.62 -26.69 5.61
N THR A 61 -19.85 -27.64 6.51
CA THR A 61 -21.15 -28.23 6.78
C THR A 61 -22.13 -27.14 7.20
N SER A 62 -23.22 -27.03 6.45
CA SER A 62 -24.45 -26.36 6.86
C SER A 62 -24.83 -26.72 8.29
N LYS A 63 -25.08 -25.71 9.12
CA LYS A 63 -26.13 -25.79 10.14
C LYS A 63 -27.19 -24.74 9.81
N SER A 64 -28.27 -25.20 9.19
CA SER A 64 -29.64 -24.70 9.35
C SER A 64 -29.97 -24.71 10.85
N GLY A 65 -30.55 -23.70 11.48
CA GLY A 65 -31.87 -23.08 11.27
C GLY A 65 -32.30 -22.34 12.57
N PRO A 66 -33.49 -21.71 12.60
CA PRO A 66 -33.79 -20.55 13.45
C PRO A 66 -34.64 -20.84 14.71
N ASP A 67 -34.66 -19.81 15.58
CA ASP A 67 -35.60 -19.47 16.67
C ASP A 67 -35.72 -20.36 17.94
N THR A 68 -35.60 -19.68 19.10
CA THR A 68 -36.64 -19.56 20.16
C THR A 68 -36.09 -19.63 21.61
N GLU A 69 -36.33 -18.51 22.33
CA GLU A 69 -36.58 -18.33 23.78
C GLU A 69 -35.52 -18.63 24.86
N GLU A 70 -34.95 -17.54 25.39
CA GLU A 70 -35.07 -17.07 26.79
C GLU A 70 -35.50 -18.06 27.88
N VAL A 71 -34.58 -18.42 28.80
CA VAL A 71 -34.87 -18.57 30.24
C VAL A 71 -33.60 -18.24 31.05
N ILE A 72 -33.66 -17.19 31.87
CA ILE A 72 -32.76 -16.95 33.01
C ILE A 72 -33.49 -17.39 34.28
N PRO A 73 -32.88 -18.18 35.18
CA PRO A 73 -33.28 -18.20 36.58
C PRO A 73 -32.29 -17.41 37.45
N ALA A 74 -32.84 -16.49 38.22
CA ALA A 74 -32.19 -15.77 39.31
C ALA A 74 -32.20 -16.58 40.62
N ASP A 75 -31.31 -16.15 41.53
CA ASP A 75 -31.22 -16.43 42.98
C ASP A 75 -30.75 -17.83 43.46
N ALA A 76 -29.60 -17.87 44.17
CA ALA A 76 -29.56 -17.60 45.61
C ALA A 76 -28.19 -17.91 46.26
N THR A 77 -27.65 -16.91 46.96
CA THR A 77 -26.88 -16.98 48.24
C THR A 77 -25.54 -17.74 48.37
N ASN A 78 -24.48 -16.94 48.43
CA ASN A 78 -23.56 -16.69 49.57
C ASN A 78 -22.85 -17.81 50.37
N GLU A 79 -21.53 -17.56 50.48
CA GLU A 79 -20.62 -17.76 51.63
C GLU A 79 -20.11 -19.17 51.98
N ALA A 80 -18.80 -19.40 51.75
CA ALA A 80 -17.74 -19.38 52.78
C ALA A 80 -16.45 -20.06 52.24
N VAL A 81 -15.31 -19.36 52.10
CA VAL A 81 -14.18 -19.22 53.06
C VAL A 81 -12.96 -20.11 52.72
N ILE A 82 -11.90 -19.40 52.27
CA ILE A 82 -10.45 -19.48 52.64
C ILE A 82 -9.67 -20.80 52.43
N ALA A 83 -8.63 -20.73 51.59
CA ALA A 83 -7.21 -20.95 52.00
C ALA A 83 -6.22 -20.72 50.84
N GLU A 84 -5.56 -19.56 50.84
CA GLU A 84 -4.16 -19.40 50.39
C GLU A 84 -3.27 -19.43 51.65
N PRO A 85 -2.02 -19.95 51.56
CA PRO A 85 -0.91 -18.98 51.61
C PRO A 85 0.37 -19.43 50.85
N ALA A 86 1.12 -18.47 50.30
CA ALA A 86 2.47 -18.12 50.78
C ALA A 86 3.16 -17.14 49.80
N GLU A 87 3.32 -15.90 50.25
CA GLU A 87 4.26 -14.93 49.70
C GLU A 87 5.71 -15.27 50.09
N THR A 88 6.67 -15.00 49.20
CA THR A 88 8.07 -14.78 49.60
C THR A 88 8.42 -13.31 49.36
N THR A 89 8.66 -12.62 50.47
CA THR A 89 9.15 -11.25 50.57
C THR A 89 10.68 -11.22 50.45
N VAL A 90 11.22 -10.21 49.78
CA VAL A 90 12.56 -9.68 50.10
C VAL A 90 12.45 -8.17 50.20
N ALA A 91 12.68 -7.68 51.41
CA ALA A 91 12.65 -6.28 51.80
C ALA A 91 13.88 -5.51 51.28
N ARG A 92 13.69 -4.22 50.99
CA ARG A 92 14.71 -3.21 51.28
C ARG A 92 14.02 -1.91 51.72
N GLU A 93 14.24 -1.59 52.99
CA GLU A 93 13.89 -0.33 53.64
C GLU A 93 14.81 0.79 53.13
N ASP A 94 14.25 1.98 52.89
CA ASP A 94 14.69 3.17 53.62
C ASP A 94 13.59 4.24 53.63
N ARG A 95 13.40 4.88 54.77
CA ARG A 95 12.21 5.67 55.17
C ARG A 95 12.67 6.98 55.80
N ILE A 96 12.11 8.12 55.36
CA ILE A 96 11.98 9.36 56.15
C ILE A 96 10.65 10.02 55.71
N VAL A 97 9.50 9.82 56.39
CA VAL A 97 8.87 10.62 57.49
C VAL A 97 8.80 12.13 57.15
N GLY A 98 7.64 12.70 56.79
CA GLY A 98 6.48 13.12 57.63
C GLY A 98 5.98 14.46 57.04
N ALA A 99 4.79 15.03 57.25
CA ALA A 99 3.65 14.88 58.16
C ALA A 99 2.46 15.62 57.47
N ASP A 100 1.24 15.08 57.40
CA ASP A 100 0.12 15.17 58.36
C ASP A 100 -0.78 16.43 58.24
N SER A 101 -2.08 16.23 57.95
CA SER A 101 -3.23 17.00 58.50
C SER A 101 -4.59 16.58 57.90
N THR A 102 -5.26 15.68 58.62
CA THR A 102 -6.66 15.73 59.10
C THR A 102 -7.85 16.18 58.21
N LEU A 103 -8.72 15.20 57.92
CA LEU A 103 -10.19 15.11 58.10
C LEU A 103 -11.06 16.38 58.29
N ALA A 104 -12.17 16.46 57.52
CA ALA A 104 -13.50 16.83 58.02
C ALA A 104 -14.63 16.40 57.05
N THR A 105 -15.82 16.18 57.62
CA THR A 105 -16.96 15.36 57.16
C THR A 105 -18.17 16.22 56.75
N ASN A 106 -18.88 15.86 55.65
CA ASN A 106 -20.31 16.02 55.22
C ASN A 106 -21.21 17.21 55.68
N PRO A 107 -22.30 17.61 54.97
CA PRO A 107 -23.24 16.74 54.22
C PRO A 107 -23.82 17.28 52.89
N ALA A 108 -24.64 16.42 52.29
CA ALA A 108 -25.38 16.57 51.04
C ALA A 108 -26.36 17.76 50.97
N THR A 109 -26.47 18.33 49.77
CA THR A 109 -27.64 19.10 49.31
C THR A 109 -28.04 18.59 47.94
N THR A 110 -29.24 18.05 47.86
CA THR A 110 -29.95 17.70 46.62
C THR A 110 -30.43 18.97 45.94
N THR A 111 -29.99 19.20 44.70
CA THR A 111 -30.66 20.09 43.75
C THR A 111 -30.89 19.30 42.47
N GLN A 112 -32.16 19.08 42.14
CA GLN A 112 -32.59 18.62 40.83
C GLN A 112 -32.23 19.69 39.80
N GLU A 113 -31.46 19.32 38.78
CA GLU A 113 -31.31 20.12 37.58
C GLU A 113 -31.75 19.29 36.37
N THR A 114 -32.66 19.90 35.64
CA THR A 114 -33.44 19.41 34.51
C THR A 114 -32.58 18.76 33.41
N GLU A 115 -32.95 17.54 33.06
CA GLU A 115 -32.52 16.84 31.85
C GLU A 115 -32.97 17.63 30.61
N ILE A 116 -32.03 18.33 29.97
CA ILE A 116 -32.23 18.92 28.66
C ILE A 116 -31.78 17.87 27.64
N ALA A 117 -32.76 17.31 26.93
CA ALA A 117 -32.55 16.40 25.81
C ALA A 117 -31.55 17.00 24.80
N PRO A 118 -30.61 16.21 24.24
CA PRO A 118 -29.73 16.69 23.18
C PRO A 118 -30.59 17.09 21.97
N ALA A 119 -30.57 18.38 21.64
CA ALA A 119 -31.07 18.86 20.36
C ALA A 119 -30.30 18.12 19.26
N ALA A 120 -31.04 17.40 18.42
CA ALA A 120 -30.52 16.86 17.18
C ALA A 120 -29.90 18.02 16.39
N THR A 121 -28.57 18.08 16.39
CA THR A 121 -27.82 18.96 15.50
C THR A 121 -28.05 18.38 14.12
N THR A 122 -28.92 19.04 13.34
CA THR A 122 -29.07 18.79 11.92
C THR A 122 -27.69 19.04 11.29
N GLU A 123 -26.99 17.95 11.02
CA GLU A 123 -25.77 17.93 10.23
C GLU A 123 -26.04 18.71 8.93
N PRO A 124 -25.25 19.73 8.58
CA PRO A 124 -25.39 20.38 7.29
C PRO A 124 -25.22 19.31 6.23
N ALA A 125 -26.27 19.06 5.44
CA ALA A 125 -26.20 18.19 4.28
C ALA A 125 -24.99 18.63 3.45
N ALA A 126 -23.94 17.80 3.43
CA ALA A 126 -22.73 18.06 2.67
C ALA A 126 -23.16 18.34 1.23
N ALA A 127 -22.94 19.58 0.78
CA ALA A 127 -23.17 19.94 -0.60
C ALA A 127 -22.32 18.99 -1.44
N THR A 128 -22.98 18.15 -2.25
CA THR A 128 -22.29 17.24 -3.16
C THR A 128 -21.29 18.07 -3.97
N PRO A 129 -19.97 17.85 -3.83
CA PRO A 129 -19.00 18.62 -4.58
C PRO A 129 -19.33 18.51 -6.07
N GLY A 130 -19.55 19.65 -6.73
CA GLY A 130 -19.79 19.65 -8.17
C GLY A 130 -18.62 18.98 -8.90
N MET A 131 -18.93 18.17 -9.92
CA MET A 131 -17.94 17.50 -10.74
C MET A 131 -17.00 18.53 -11.39
N LEU A 132 -15.70 18.37 -11.20
CA LEU A 132 -14.69 19.21 -11.83
C LEU A 132 -14.46 18.76 -13.27
N SER A 133 -14.49 19.71 -14.21
CA SER A 133 -14.17 19.47 -15.63
C SER A 133 -12.85 20.11 -16.06
N ASP A 134 -12.32 21.07 -15.30
CA ASP A 134 -11.03 21.71 -15.58
C ASP A 134 -9.86 20.80 -15.17
N LYS A 135 -9.08 20.37 -16.17
CA LYS A 135 -7.89 19.53 -15.97
C LYS A 135 -6.84 20.21 -15.09
N ASN A 136 -6.66 21.52 -15.21
CA ASN A 136 -5.65 22.24 -14.42
C ASN A 136 -6.03 22.27 -12.94
N GLU A 137 -7.32 22.47 -12.65
CA GLU A 137 -7.81 22.39 -11.27
C GLU A 137 -7.66 20.99 -10.69
N ILE A 138 -7.99 19.95 -11.46
CA ILE A 138 -7.80 18.54 -11.06
C ILE A 138 -6.33 18.26 -10.75
N ILE A 139 -5.40 18.65 -11.63
CA ILE A 139 -3.95 18.47 -11.43
C ILE A 139 -3.49 19.18 -10.15
N ARG A 140 -3.93 20.42 -9.93
CA ARG A 140 -3.57 21.18 -8.73
C ARG A 140 -4.03 20.49 -7.45
N LYS A 141 -5.28 20.02 -7.40
CA LYS A 141 -5.82 19.30 -6.24
C LYS A 141 -5.16 17.94 -6.03
N ALA A 142 -4.98 17.16 -7.10
CA ALA A 142 -4.28 15.88 -7.07
C ALA A 142 -2.84 16.03 -6.56
N THR A 143 -2.10 17.03 -7.07
CA THR A 143 -0.75 17.35 -6.62
C THR A 143 -0.71 17.70 -5.13
N GLY A 144 -1.64 18.54 -4.66
CA GLY A 144 -1.74 18.88 -3.24
C GLY A 144 -1.98 17.65 -2.35
N GLN A 145 -2.91 16.79 -2.77
CA GLN A 145 -3.24 15.56 -2.04
C GLN A 145 -2.06 14.57 -2.00
N LEU A 146 -1.37 14.38 -3.14
CA LEU A 146 -0.24 13.47 -3.25
C LEU A 146 0.97 13.97 -2.47
N ASN A 147 1.25 15.27 -2.50
CA ASN A 147 2.32 15.85 -1.70
C ASN A 147 2.04 15.67 -0.19
N ALA A 148 0.80 15.87 0.25
CA ALA A 148 0.42 15.58 1.64
C ALA A 148 0.63 14.10 1.98
N TYR A 149 0.20 13.19 1.10
CA TYR A 149 0.43 11.75 1.27
C TYR A 149 1.92 11.38 1.37
N TYR A 150 2.76 11.91 0.49
CA TYR A 150 4.20 11.61 0.52
C TYR A 150 4.91 12.24 1.72
N ASN A 151 4.45 13.39 2.21
CA ASN A 151 4.98 14.00 3.43
C ASN A 151 4.69 13.14 4.66
N ASP A 152 3.46 12.63 4.78
CA ASP A 152 3.07 11.74 5.88
C ASP A 152 3.77 10.36 5.79
N LEU A 153 4.24 9.96 4.60
CA LEU A 153 4.96 8.70 4.39
C LEU A 153 6.47 8.75 4.73
N GLN A 154 7.02 9.92 5.08
CA GLN A 154 8.47 10.04 5.34
C GLN A 154 8.91 9.35 6.63
N ALA A 155 8.01 9.27 7.62
CA ALA A 155 8.28 8.65 8.92
C ALA A 155 6.97 8.20 9.60
N PRO A 156 7.01 7.21 10.50
CA PRO A 156 5.86 6.85 11.32
C PRO A 156 5.50 8.00 12.30
N SER A 157 4.24 8.16 12.69
CA SER A 157 3.05 7.35 12.34
C SER A 157 2.35 7.82 11.05
N PHE A 158 1.91 6.87 10.22
CA PHE A 158 1.07 7.16 9.05
C PHE A 158 -0.42 6.93 9.35
N ASN A 159 -1.30 7.77 8.79
CA ASN A 159 -2.76 7.63 8.90
C ASN A 159 -3.43 7.58 7.53
N ALA A 160 -3.63 6.38 6.97
CA ALA A 160 -4.25 6.18 5.67
C ALA A 160 -5.63 6.84 5.50
N SER A 161 -6.41 7.00 6.56
CA SER A 161 -7.76 7.59 6.48
C SER A 161 -7.74 9.08 6.09
N THR A 162 -6.61 9.78 6.26
CA THR A 162 -6.44 11.16 5.78
C THR A 162 -6.26 11.23 4.27
N HIS A 163 -5.81 10.14 3.62
CA HIS A 163 -5.45 10.15 2.20
C HIS A 163 -6.36 9.32 1.31
N PHE A 164 -6.85 8.19 1.82
CA PHE A 164 -7.60 7.20 1.08
C PHE A 164 -9.10 7.30 1.37
N ALA A 165 -9.90 6.86 0.40
CA ALA A 165 -11.33 6.68 0.59
C ALA A 165 -11.58 5.50 1.54
N SER A 166 -12.80 5.39 2.06
CA SER A 166 -13.19 4.28 2.95
C SER A 166 -13.06 2.90 2.30
N GLN A 167 -13.16 2.85 0.97
CA GLN A 167 -12.91 1.68 0.13
C GLN A 167 -11.90 2.05 -0.96
N VAL A 168 -10.88 1.21 -1.13
CA VAL A 168 -9.79 1.42 -2.08
C VAL A 168 -9.73 0.22 -3.01
N GLU A 169 -9.94 0.46 -4.30
CA GLU A 169 -9.85 -0.55 -5.36
C GLU A 169 -8.47 -1.21 -5.35
N ARG A 170 -7.41 -0.41 -5.23
CA ARG A 170 -6.04 -0.90 -5.20
C ARG A 170 -5.07 0.01 -4.47
N TYR A 171 -4.21 -0.57 -3.63
CA TYR A 171 -3.03 0.09 -3.06
C TYR A 171 -1.82 -0.82 -3.29
N TYR A 172 -0.97 -0.46 -4.27
CA TYR A 172 0.14 -1.28 -4.75
C TYR A 172 -0.27 -2.73 -5.09
N THR A 173 -0.01 -3.67 -4.17
CA THR A 173 -0.32 -5.10 -4.30
C THR A 173 -1.64 -5.48 -3.64
N LEU A 174 -2.18 -4.66 -2.72
CA LEU A 174 -3.47 -4.87 -2.07
C LEU A 174 -4.61 -4.52 -3.02
N ASN A 175 -5.63 -5.36 -3.09
CA ASN A 175 -6.84 -5.14 -3.89
C ASN A 175 -8.06 -5.11 -2.98
N ASN A 176 -9.07 -4.29 -3.32
CA ASN A 176 -10.30 -4.12 -2.54
C ASN A 176 -10.01 -3.97 -1.04
N THR A 177 -9.16 -2.99 -0.73
CA THR A 177 -8.59 -2.78 0.59
C THR A 177 -9.23 -1.59 1.31
N THR A 178 -8.86 -1.39 2.57
CA THR A 178 -9.37 -0.34 3.44
C THR A 178 -8.22 0.45 4.07
N PRO A 179 -8.44 1.69 4.54
CA PRO A 179 -7.40 2.46 5.21
C PRO A 179 -6.72 1.74 6.39
N PRO A 180 -7.43 1.01 7.28
CA PRO A 180 -6.77 0.22 8.33
C PRO A 180 -5.79 -0.83 7.78
N ALA A 181 -6.16 -1.55 6.73
CA ALA A 181 -5.29 -2.55 6.11
C ALA A 181 -4.08 -1.91 5.40
N ILE A 182 -4.23 -0.71 4.83
CA ILE A 182 -3.12 0.07 4.28
C ILE A 182 -2.15 0.50 5.38
N ASN A 183 -2.67 1.01 6.51
CA ASN A 183 -1.85 1.37 7.67
C ASN A 183 -1.05 0.16 8.18
N GLU A 184 -1.70 -0.99 8.33
CA GLU A 184 -1.03 -2.21 8.75
C GLU A 184 0.08 -2.60 7.77
N ASN A 185 -0.19 -2.55 6.46
CA ASN A 185 0.81 -2.86 5.44
C ASN A 185 2.02 -1.93 5.49
N ILE A 186 1.81 -0.62 5.59
CA ILE A 186 2.90 0.37 5.68
C ILE A 186 3.74 0.15 6.94
N ASN A 187 3.09 -0.04 8.09
CA ASN A 187 3.79 -0.25 9.36
C ASN A 187 4.54 -1.58 9.40
N THR A 188 4.04 -2.61 8.72
CA THR A 188 4.65 -3.94 8.70
C THR A 188 5.80 -4.04 7.71
N TYR A 189 5.67 -3.43 6.51
CA TYR A 189 6.59 -3.67 5.41
C TYR A 189 7.35 -2.45 4.93
N HIS A 190 6.76 -1.24 4.99
CA HIS A 190 7.39 -0.05 4.44
C HIS A 190 8.38 0.57 5.44
N PHE A 191 7.90 1.05 6.60
CA PHE A 191 8.76 1.74 7.57
C PHE A 191 9.92 0.90 8.12
N PRO A 192 9.78 -0.43 8.32
CA PRO A 192 10.90 -1.24 8.76
C PRO A 192 12.00 -1.43 7.70
N GLU A 193 11.65 -1.33 6.41
CA GLU A 193 12.55 -1.58 5.28
C GLU A 193 13.18 -0.30 4.74
N PHE A 194 12.42 0.79 4.69
CA PHE A 194 12.84 2.05 4.09
C PHE A 194 12.95 3.14 5.16
N GLN A 195 14.13 3.74 5.25
CA GLN A 195 14.44 4.81 6.19
C GLN A 195 14.80 6.09 5.45
N ASN A 196 14.48 7.24 6.07
CA ASN A 196 14.72 8.57 5.50
C ASN A 196 14.16 8.69 4.07
N GLY A 197 12.98 8.08 3.85
CA GLY A 197 12.33 8.04 2.55
C GLY A 197 11.83 9.42 2.14
N GLN A 198 12.15 9.82 0.92
CA GLN A 198 11.64 11.03 0.30
C GLN A 198 11.09 10.69 -1.07
N THR A 199 9.90 11.20 -1.38
CA THR A 199 9.29 11.03 -2.70
C THR A 199 8.80 12.37 -3.20
N THR A 200 9.10 12.67 -4.46
CA THR A 200 8.69 13.89 -5.15
C THR A 200 8.03 13.54 -6.47
N ILE A 201 7.07 14.36 -6.87
CA ILE A 201 6.43 14.26 -8.19
C ILE A 201 7.29 15.06 -9.17
N GLN A 202 7.65 14.45 -10.31
CA GLN A 202 8.39 15.16 -11.35
C GLN A 202 7.52 16.29 -11.91
N GLU A 203 8.04 17.51 -11.90
CA GLU A 203 7.33 18.69 -12.40
C GLU A 203 6.88 18.49 -13.87
N GLY A 204 5.65 18.91 -14.17
CA GLY A 204 5.04 18.80 -15.50
C GLY A 204 4.69 17.38 -15.94
N SER A 205 4.92 16.35 -15.11
CA SER A 205 4.65 14.95 -15.51
C SER A 205 3.21 14.49 -15.28
N MET A 206 2.40 15.28 -14.55
CA MET A 206 1.04 14.87 -14.20
C MET A 206 0.06 15.13 -15.33
N GLU A 207 -0.69 14.10 -15.71
CA GLU A 207 -1.67 14.12 -16.78
C GLU A 207 -3.01 13.57 -16.29
N VAL A 208 -4.11 14.22 -16.67
CA VAL A 208 -5.47 13.72 -16.42
C VAL A 208 -5.86 12.76 -17.54
N VAL A 209 -6.00 11.49 -17.20
CA VAL A 209 -6.33 10.39 -18.13
C VAL A 209 -7.83 10.24 -18.28
N ASN A 210 -8.59 10.34 -17.19
CA ASN A 210 -10.03 10.17 -17.19
C ASN A 210 -10.71 11.11 -16.19
N ILE A 211 -11.88 11.61 -16.56
CA ILE A 211 -12.79 12.37 -15.71
C ILE A 211 -14.14 11.66 -15.78
N GLY A 212 -14.41 10.79 -14.80
CA GLY A 212 -15.69 10.10 -14.65
C GLY A 212 -16.67 10.92 -13.80
N SER A 213 -17.90 10.42 -13.68
CA SER A 213 -19.02 11.14 -13.03
C SER A 213 -18.76 11.59 -11.60
N ASN A 214 -17.79 11.02 -10.90
CA ASN A 214 -17.27 11.45 -9.59
C ASN A 214 -15.88 10.85 -9.33
N ASN A 215 -15.10 10.63 -10.38
CA ASN A 215 -13.76 10.08 -10.26
C ASN A 215 -12.78 10.80 -11.20
N TYR A 216 -11.56 10.96 -10.74
CA TYR A 216 -10.49 11.59 -11.49
C TYR A 216 -9.32 10.63 -11.56
N GLU A 217 -8.93 10.21 -12.76
CA GLU A 217 -7.76 9.37 -12.97
C GLU A 217 -6.62 10.23 -13.50
N VAL A 218 -5.48 10.14 -12.82
CA VAL A 218 -4.25 10.83 -13.20
C VAL A 218 -3.09 9.85 -13.28
N THR A 219 -2.12 10.18 -14.12
CA THR A 219 -0.82 9.53 -14.16
C THR A 219 0.29 10.54 -13.99
N TYR A 220 1.40 10.15 -13.38
CA TYR A 220 2.58 11.00 -13.23
C TYR A 220 3.86 10.17 -13.07
N ILE A 221 4.99 10.86 -13.02
CA ILE A 221 6.29 10.27 -12.69
C ILE A 221 6.67 10.69 -11.27
N GLU A 222 7.01 9.72 -10.43
CA GLU A 222 7.60 9.97 -9.11
C GLU A 222 9.11 9.68 -9.12
N ASN A 223 9.85 10.44 -8.33
CA ASN A 223 11.24 10.16 -7.98
C ASN A 223 11.29 9.93 -6.48
N SER A 224 11.81 8.78 -6.06
CA SER A 224 11.90 8.38 -4.66
C SER A 224 13.35 8.05 -4.28
N SER A 225 13.75 8.41 -3.08
CA SER A 225 15.04 8.07 -2.48
C SER A 225 14.84 7.60 -1.06
N ALA A 226 15.43 6.47 -0.69
CA ALA A 226 15.36 5.94 0.67
C ALA A 226 16.56 5.04 0.97
N PHE A 227 16.97 4.98 2.23
CA PHE A 227 17.91 3.95 2.66
C PHE A 227 17.15 2.62 2.84
N ARG A 228 17.61 1.57 2.16
CA ARG A 228 16.99 0.25 2.19
C ARG A 228 17.74 -0.68 3.14
N LYS A 229 17.10 -0.98 4.28
CA LYS A 229 17.70 -1.73 5.39
C LYS A 229 18.17 -3.13 4.98
N SER A 230 17.35 -3.89 4.24
CA SER A 230 17.73 -5.25 3.81
C SER A 230 18.95 -5.31 2.88
N LYS A 231 19.32 -4.19 2.25
CA LYS A 231 20.45 -4.08 1.32
C LYS A 231 21.62 -3.29 1.87
N ASN A 232 21.43 -2.56 2.98
CA ASN A 232 22.42 -1.63 3.51
C ASN A 232 22.90 -0.61 2.45
N GLN A 233 21.97 -0.14 1.62
CA GLN A 233 22.26 0.71 0.46
C GLN A 233 21.25 1.85 0.35
N GLN A 234 21.71 2.98 -0.17
CA GLN A 234 20.81 4.04 -0.64
C GLN A 234 20.16 3.58 -1.93
N GLN A 235 18.83 3.63 -1.99
CA GLN A 235 18.05 3.30 -3.18
C GLN A 235 17.41 4.56 -3.74
N GLU A 236 17.61 4.82 -5.03
CA GLU A 236 16.91 5.85 -5.79
C GLU A 236 16.07 5.20 -6.88
N THR A 237 14.81 5.58 -6.99
CA THR A 237 13.89 5.04 -7.99
C THR A 237 13.18 6.14 -8.74
N LYS A 238 12.88 5.85 -10.00
CA LYS A 238 12.00 6.65 -10.84
C LYS A 238 10.89 5.74 -11.34
N ALA A 239 9.64 6.14 -11.19
CA ALA A 239 8.53 5.28 -11.54
C ALA A 239 7.34 6.04 -12.13
N GLY A 240 6.59 5.37 -13.01
CA GLY A 240 5.31 5.86 -13.50
C GLY A 240 4.19 5.34 -12.61
N VAL A 241 3.35 6.25 -12.12
CA VAL A 241 2.29 5.99 -11.16
C VAL A 241 0.94 6.32 -11.77
N ARG A 242 -0.08 5.54 -11.42
CA ARG A 242 -1.48 5.81 -11.70
C ARG A 242 -2.25 5.95 -10.40
N VAL A 243 -3.09 6.98 -10.34
CA VAL A 243 -3.93 7.28 -9.18
C VAL A 243 -5.34 7.59 -9.63
N LYS A 244 -6.33 7.09 -8.89
CA LYS A 244 -7.72 7.53 -9.02
C LYS A 244 -8.17 8.20 -7.73
N PHE A 245 -8.92 9.28 -7.88
CA PHE A 245 -9.53 10.03 -6.80
C PHE A 245 -11.04 9.95 -6.88
N ASN A 246 -11.74 10.01 -5.74
CA ASN A 246 -13.17 10.28 -5.69
C ASN A 246 -13.45 11.81 -5.77
N ALA A 247 -14.73 12.20 -5.65
CA ALA A 247 -15.15 13.61 -5.66
C ALA A 247 -14.48 14.46 -4.56
N ASP A 248 -14.15 13.87 -3.42
CA ASP A 248 -13.49 14.53 -2.27
C ASP A 248 -11.96 14.54 -2.38
N PHE A 249 -11.40 14.13 -3.52
CA PHE A 249 -9.95 13.96 -3.72
C PHE A 249 -9.31 12.96 -2.75
N LYS A 250 -10.07 12.01 -2.23
CA LYS A 250 -9.51 10.83 -1.55
C LYS A 250 -9.09 9.79 -2.58
N MET A 251 -7.94 9.17 -2.38
CA MET A 251 -7.43 8.14 -3.29
C MET A 251 -8.28 6.87 -3.18
N THR A 252 -8.76 6.38 -4.32
CA THR A 252 -9.48 5.11 -4.47
C THR A 252 -8.63 4.07 -5.19
N TYR A 253 -7.55 4.48 -5.85
CA TYR A 253 -6.58 3.61 -6.51
C TYR A 253 -5.21 4.29 -6.45
N LEU A 254 -4.16 3.56 -6.08
CA LEU A 254 -2.77 4.01 -6.17
C LEU A 254 -1.90 2.80 -6.55
N ARG A 255 -1.18 2.90 -7.67
CA ARG A 255 -0.25 1.86 -8.10
C ARG A 255 0.93 2.43 -8.87
N GLN A 256 2.11 1.90 -8.58
CA GLN A 256 3.26 1.99 -9.46
C GLN A 256 3.06 1.07 -10.67
N GLU A 257 2.81 1.65 -11.85
CA GLU A 257 2.54 0.91 -13.09
C GLU A 257 3.83 0.44 -13.77
N ARG A 258 4.89 1.25 -13.68
CA ARG A 258 6.19 0.97 -14.30
C ARG A 258 7.34 1.47 -13.46
N LEU A 259 8.37 0.64 -13.28
CA LEU A 259 9.67 1.07 -12.77
C LEU A 259 10.50 1.56 -13.95
N LEU A 260 10.91 2.83 -13.93
CA LEU A 260 11.68 3.47 -15.00
C LEU A 260 13.18 3.41 -14.71
N GLU A 261 13.57 3.70 -13.46
CA GLU A 261 14.95 3.61 -13.00
C GLU A 261 15.00 3.05 -11.58
N ASN A 262 16.06 2.33 -11.26
CA ASN A 262 16.38 1.88 -9.91
C ASN A 262 17.91 1.83 -9.75
N LYS A 263 18.44 2.67 -8.86
CA LYS A 263 19.86 2.77 -8.55
C LYS A 263 20.06 2.40 -7.09
N LEU A 264 21.05 1.54 -6.84
CA LEU A 264 21.49 1.16 -5.51
C LEU A 264 22.93 1.63 -5.34
N THR A 265 23.18 2.38 -4.29
CA THR A 265 24.49 2.95 -3.98
C THR A 265 24.89 2.51 -2.58
N ASP A 266 26.12 2.01 -2.44
CA ASP A 266 26.67 1.70 -1.12
C ASP A 266 26.78 2.98 -0.29
N VAL A 267 26.38 2.90 0.98
CA VAL A 267 26.64 3.98 1.93
C VAL A 267 28.12 3.88 2.29
N THR A 268 28.98 4.49 1.48
CA THR A 268 30.38 4.70 1.88
C THR A 268 30.39 5.52 3.15
N GLU A 269 31.02 5.02 4.22
CA GLU A 269 31.32 5.74 5.46
C GLU A 269 32.29 6.91 5.19
N SER A 270 31.88 7.86 4.36
CA SER A 270 32.62 9.08 4.10
C SER A 270 32.28 10.07 5.21
N GLY A 271 32.79 9.85 6.43
CA GLY A 271 32.55 10.80 7.52
C GLY A 271 32.91 10.41 8.96
N VAL A 272 33.55 9.27 9.22
CA VAL A 272 34.16 9.01 10.55
C VAL A 272 35.64 8.73 10.36
N GLY A 273 36.37 9.76 9.96
CA GLY A 273 37.81 9.72 9.76
C GLY A 273 38.45 10.99 10.29
N GLN A 274 38.67 10.97 11.61
CA GLN A 274 39.69 11.65 12.42
C GLN A 274 39.88 13.17 12.30
#